data_AF-A0A935ZBR2-F1
#
_entry.id   AF-A0A935ZBR2-F1
#
_cell.length_a   1.000
_cell.length_b   1.000
_cell.length_c   1.000
_cell.angle_alpha   90.00
_cell.angle_beta   90.00
_cell.angle_gamma   90.00
#
_symmetry.space_group_name_H-M   'P 1'
#
loop_
_entity.id
_entity.type
_entity.pdbx_description
1 polymer ?
#
loop_
_entity_poly.entity_id
_entity_poly.type
_entity_poly.pdbx_seq_one_letter_code
_entity_poly.pdbx_strand_id
1 'polypeptide(L)' 'MTDDERRNLIEQVAGAWRPRSATGEVRDHPAWHDLDDDDRRAAAALAAAWRRLEAALDPAGLSSTAKAVLARIRGGG' A
#
# COMPACT_ATOMS: atom_id res chain seq x y z
N MET A 1 -5.38 -23.13 2.49
CA MET A 1 -5.04 -21.99 1.62
C MET A 1 -4.25 -22.52 0.45
N THR A 2 -4.66 -22.22 -0.77
CA THR A 2 -3.90 -22.51 -1.99
C THR A 2 -2.74 -21.51 -2.13
N ASP A 3 -1.78 -21.81 -3.00
CA ASP A 3 -0.66 -20.89 -3.26
C ASP A 3 -1.13 -19.53 -3.82
N ASP A 4 -2.17 -19.53 -4.66
CA ASP A 4 -2.74 -18.30 -5.22
C ASP A 4 -3.49 -17.48 -4.16
N GLU A 5 -4.23 -18.14 -3.27
CA GLU A 5 -4.87 -17.46 -2.13
C GLU A 5 -3.82 -16.80 -1.24
N ARG A 6 -2.74 -17.50 -0.91
CA ARG A 6 -1.63 -16.97 -0.10
C ARG A 6 -1.02 -15.73 -0.76
N ARG A 7 -0.70 -15.84 -2.06
CA ARG A 7 -0.13 -14.73 -2.83
C ARG A 7 -1.05 -13.52 -2.84
N ASN A 8 -2.35 -13.72 -3.05
CA ASN A 8 -3.34 -12.64 -3.04
C ASN A 8 -3.44 -11.93 -1.67
N LEU A 9 -3.34 -12.67 -0.56
CA LEU A 9 -3.35 -12.07 0.78
C LEU A 9 -2.08 -11.24 1.03
N ILE A 10 -0.92 -11.76 0.65
CA ILE A 10 0.37 -11.03 0.73
C ILE A 10 0.31 -9.73 -0.09
N GLU A 11 -0.18 -9.79 -1.33
CA GLU A 11 -0.31 -8.62 -2.21
C GLU A 11 -1.27 -7.56 -1.61
N GLN A 12 -2.41 -7.99 -1.05
CA GLN A 12 -3.35 -7.07 -0.39
C GLN A 12 -2.74 -6.36 0.81
N VAL A 13 -2.00 -7.08 1.66
CA VAL A 13 -1.32 -6.50 2.84
C VAL A 13 -0.20 -5.55 2.43
N ALA A 14 0.56 -5.89 1.38
CA ALA A 14 1.66 -5.08 0.88
C ALA A 14 1.22 -3.71 0.32
N GLY A 15 -0.05 -3.59 -0.10
CA GLY A 15 -0.63 -2.36 -0.61
C GLY A 15 -0.60 -1.21 0.39
N ALA A 16 -0.61 0.03 -0.12
CA ALA A 16 -0.63 1.24 0.71
C ALA A 16 -2.01 1.54 1.33
N TRP A 17 -3.09 1.00 0.76
CA TRP A 17 -4.45 1.25 1.20
C TRP A 17 -4.75 0.54 2.52
N ARG A 18 -5.51 1.20 3.39
CA ARG A 18 -5.98 0.64 4.67
C ARG A 18 -7.46 1.01 4.85
N PRO A 19 -8.30 0.10 5.38
CA PRO A 19 -9.66 0.43 5.73
C PRO A 19 -9.70 1.51 6.81
N ARG A 20 -10.78 2.28 6.84
CA ARG A 20 -11.01 3.30 7.86
C ARG A 20 -12.30 3.02 8.63
N SER A 21 -12.32 3.40 9.91
CA SER A 21 -13.54 3.39 10.71
C SER A 21 -14.53 4.46 10.21
N ALA A 22 -15.77 4.42 10.72
CA ALA A 22 -16.76 5.47 10.46
C ALA A 22 -16.29 6.86 10.95
N THR A 23 -15.38 6.92 11.92
CA THR A 23 -14.76 8.14 12.44
C THR A 23 -13.46 8.50 11.72
N GLY A 24 -13.04 7.73 10.71
CA GLY A 24 -11.87 8.00 9.87
C GLY A 24 -10.55 7.41 10.37
N GLU A 25 -10.56 6.67 11.47
CA GLU A 25 -9.36 6.02 12.02
C GLU A 25 -8.85 4.92 11.09
N VAL A 26 -7.54 4.86 10.90
CA VAL A 26 -6.90 3.79 10.10
C VAL A 26 -6.98 2.47 10.86
N ARG A 27 -7.39 1.42 10.17
CA ARG A 27 -7.41 0.04 10.69
C ARG A 27 -6.45 -0.84 9.90
N ASP A 28 -6.05 -1.95 10.52
CA ASP A 28 -5.29 -2.98 9.84
C ASP A 28 -6.08 -3.57 8.68
N HIS A 29 -5.37 -4.02 7.64
CA HIS A 29 -6.00 -4.69 6.52
C HIS A 29 -6.51 -6.06 6.99
N PRO A 30 -7.76 -6.49 6.69
CA PRO A 30 -8.31 -7.74 7.22
C PRO A 30 -7.46 -8.97 6.91
N ALA A 31 -6.90 -9.02 5.69
CA ALA A 31 -5.97 -10.07 5.25
C ALA A 31 -4.74 -10.25 6.15
N TRP A 32 -4.35 -9.25 6.95
CA TRP A 32 -3.23 -9.36 7.89
C TRP A 32 -3.42 -10.49 8.91
N HIS A 33 -4.67 -10.71 9.34
CA HIS A 33 -5.00 -11.70 10.34
C HIS A 33 -4.94 -13.14 9.82
N ASP A 34 -5.02 -13.32 8.50
CA ASP A 34 -4.94 -14.62 7.84
C ASP A 34 -3.51 -15.03 7.46
N LEU A 35 -2.54 -14.11 7.59
CA LEU A 35 -1.12 -14.39 7.33
C LEU A 35 -0.40 -14.89 8.59
N ASP A 36 0.50 -15.86 8.39
CA ASP A 36 1.48 -16.25 9.40
C ASP A 36 2.69 -15.30 9.44
N ASP A 37 3.65 -15.58 10.31
CA ASP A 37 4.81 -14.70 10.50
C ASP A 37 5.76 -14.65 9.28
N ASP A 38 5.86 -15.72 8.50
CA ASP A 38 6.66 -15.74 7.29
C ASP A 38 5.99 -14.94 6.17
N ASP A 39 4.69 -15.11 6.01
CA ASP A 39 3.91 -14.35 5.03
C ASP A 39 3.85 -12.86 5.37
N ARG A 40 3.79 -12.49 6.66
CA ARG A 40 3.89 -11.09 7.11
C ARG A 40 5.24 -10.48 6.76
N ARG A 41 6.34 -11.23 6.93
CA ARG A 41 7.68 -10.80 6.50
C ARG A 41 7.74 -10.63 4.98
N ALA A 42 7.14 -11.54 4.22
CA ALA A 42 7.06 -11.45 2.76
C ALA A 42 6.28 -10.21 2.32
N ALA A 43 5.14 -9.91 2.94
CA ALA A 43 4.34 -8.73 2.64
C ALA A 43 5.09 -7.42 2.93
N ALA A 44 5.85 -7.36 4.03
CA ALA A 44 6.69 -6.20 4.36
C ALA A 44 7.81 -5.99 3.33
N ALA A 45 8.47 -7.07 2.91
CA ALA A 45 9.51 -7.02 1.88
C ALA A 45 8.93 -6.55 0.52
N LEU A 46 7.76 -7.08 0.13
CA LEU A 46 7.06 -6.69 -1.09
C LEU A 46 6.65 -5.21 -1.06
N ALA A 47 6.08 -4.74 0.04
CA ALA A 47 5.72 -3.34 0.22
C ALA A 47 6.93 -2.40 0.04
N ALA A 48 8.08 -2.76 0.63
CA ALA A 48 9.31 -1.99 0.49
C ALA A 48 9.84 -1.98 -0.96
N ALA A 49 9.69 -3.09 -1.69
CA ALA A 49 10.03 -3.15 -3.12
C ALA A 49 9.11 -2.23 -3.94
N TRP A 50 7.79 -2.26 -3.70
CA TRP A 50 6.84 -1.38 -4.39
C TRP A 50 7.14 0.10 -4.17
N ARG A 51 7.47 0.53 -2.96
CA ARG A 51 7.81 1.96 -2.71
C ARG A 51 9.07 2.41 -3.44
N ARG A 52 10.07 1.54 -3.61
CA ARG A 52 11.26 1.85 -4.41
C ARG A 52 10.92 2.00 -5.89
N LEU A 53 10.06 1.14 -6.42
CA LEU A 53 9.57 1.24 -7.80
C LEU A 53 8.73 2.50 -8.00
N GLU A 54 7.78 2.79 -7.11
CA GLU A 54 6.97 4.02 -7.13
C GLU A 54 7.85 5.27 -7.11
N ALA A 55 8.88 5.30 -6.25
CA ALA A 55 9.82 6.42 -6.17
C ALA A 55 10.68 6.55 -7.44
N ALA A 56 11.05 5.44 -8.08
CA ALA A 56 11.84 5.46 -9.32
C ALA A 56 11.02 5.93 -10.54
N LEU A 57 9.70 5.77 -10.52
CA LEU A 57 8.80 6.15 -11.61
C LEU A 57 8.59 7.68 -11.73
N ASP A 58 9.00 8.45 -10.72
CA ASP A 58 8.96 9.91 -10.75
C ASP A 58 10.32 10.51 -10.37
N PRO A 59 10.94 11.38 -11.19
CA PRO A 59 12.24 11.98 -10.88
C PRO A 59 12.29 12.77 -9.57
N ALA A 60 11.14 13.24 -9.06
CA ALA A 60 11.00 13.91 -7.77
C ALA A 60 10.48 12.98 -6.66
N GLY A 61 10.35 11.68 -6.93
CA GLY A 61 9.84 10.67 -6.00
C GLY A 61 8.35 10.82 -5.67
N LEU A 62 7.59 11.55 -6.48
CA LEU A 62 6.19 11.88 -6.19
C LEU A 62 5.23 10.81 -6.69
N SER A 63 4.39 10.31 -5.78
CA SER A 63 3.24 9.47 -6.15
C SER A 63 2.21 10.27 -6.98
N SER A 64 1.32 9.58 -7.70
CA SER A 64 0.18 10.20 -8.40
C SER A 64 -0.68 11.04 -7.45
N THR A 65 -0.90 10.56 -6.22
CA THR A 65 -1.59 11.32 -5.16
C THR A 65 -0.82 12.59 -4.78
N ALA A 66 0.50 12.51 -4.60
CA ALA A 66 1.31 13.68 -4.26
C ALA A 66 1.26 14.74 -5.37
N LYS A 67 1.31 14.32 -6.64
CA LYS A 67 1.14 15.22 -7.79
C LYS A 67 -0.23 15.91 -7.79
N ALA A 68 -1.31 15.16 -7.53
CA ALA A 68 -2.67 15.71 -7.47
C ALA A 68 -2.83 16.75 -6.34
N VAL A 69 -2.29 16.47 -5.15
CA VAL A 69 -2.30 17.42 -4.02
C VAL A 69 -1.50 18.68 -4.36
N LEU A 70 -0.31 18.54 -4.96
CA LEU A 70 0.51 19.69 -5.36
C LEU A 70 -0.18 20.55 -6.44
N ALA A 71 -0.87 19.93 -7.40
CA ALA A 71 -1.64 20.65 -8.41
C ALA A 71 -2.78 21.47 -7.78
N ARG A 72 -3.50 20.89 -6.81
CA ARG A 72 -4.54 21.57 -6.02
C ARG A 72 -4.00 22.77 -5.26
N ILE A 73 -2.87 22.62 -4.57
CA ILE A 73 -2.24 23.70 -3.78
C ILE A 73 -1.76 24.84 -4.69
N ARG A 74 -1.23 24.53 -5.88
CA ARG A 74 -0.70 25.51 -6.84
C ARG A 74 -1.78 26.25 -7.65
N GLY A 75 -3.07 26.03 -7.36
CA GLY A 75 -4.17 26.75 -8.00
C GLY A 75 -4.72 26.11 -9.28
N GLY A 76 -4.51 24.81 -9.51
CA GLY A 76 -5.28 24.07 -10.50
C GLY A 76 -6.72 23.89 -10.00
N GLY A 77 -7.68 24.41 -10.77
CA GLY A 77 -9.11 24.55 -10.46
C GLY A 77 -9.77 23.35 -9.79
#